data_AF-A0A7L8RSU4-F1
#
_entry.id   AF-A0A7L8RSU4-F1
#
_cell.length_a   1.000
_cell.length_b   1.000
_cell.length_c   1.000
_cell.angle_alpha   90.00
_cell.angle_beta   90.00
_cell.angle_gamma   90.00
#
_symmetry.space_group_name_H-M   'P 1'
#
loop_
_entity.id
_entity.type
_entity.pdbx_description
1 polymer ?
#
loop_
_entity_poly.entity_id
_entity_poly.type
_entity_poly.pdbx_seq_one_letter_code
_entity_poly.pdbx_strand_id
1 'polypeptide(L)' 'MGYALLVLGVLVCSATFGGWIWLNAHGCGTGCNDFRLRWEDTEALAVFIPPFIAGAVLTLAGAGTILSHRRK' A
#
# COMPACT_ATOMS: atom_id res chain seq x y z
N MET A 1 13.20 -10.85 13.29
CA MET A 1 13.19 -9.64 12.43
C MET A 1 12.33 -9.81 11.17
N GLY A 2 12.52 -10.87 10.36
CA GLY A 2 11.87 -10.97 9.04
C GLY A 2 10.34 -10.94 9.03
N TYR A 3 9.68 -11.66 9.93
CA TYR A 3 8.22 -11.60 10.05
C TYR A 3 7.70 -10.21 10.45
N ALA A 4 8.43 -9.47 11.30
CA ALA A 4 8.03 -8.12 11.70
C ALA A 4 8.12 -7.13 10.52
N LEU A 5 9.20 -7.19 9.72
CA LEU A 5 9.35 -6.39 8.51
C LEU A 5 8.28 -6.72 7.46
N LEU A 6 7.96 -8.01 7.31
CA LEU A 6 6.92 -8.48 6.39
C LEU A 6 5.54 -7.95 6.80
N VAL A 7 5.16 -8.12 8.07
CA VAL A 7 3.87 -7.63 8.58
C VAL A 7 3.78 -6.11 8.49
N LEU A 8 4.83 -5.39 8.89
CA LEU A 8 4.86 -3.93 8.79
C LEU A 8 4.71 -3.46 7.35
N GLY A 9 5.43 -4.06 6.41
CA GLY A 9 5.34 -3.72 4.99
C GLY A 9 3.94 -3.93 4.43
N VAL A 10 3.31 -5.07 4.74
CA VAL A 10 1.93 -5.37 4.33
C VAL A 10 0.96 -4.33 4.90
N LEU A 11 1.09 -4.00 6.19
CA LEU A 11 0.24 -3.00 6.84
C LEU A 11 0.37 -1.62 6.18
N VAL A 12 1.60 -1.19 5.85
CA VAL A 12 1.84 0.08 5.16
C VAL A 12 1.22 0.07 3.76
N CYS A 13 1.41 -0.99 2.98
CA CYS A 13 0.79 -1.14 1.66
C CYS A 13 -0.74 -1.08 1.74
N SER A 14 -1.34 -1.87 2.65
CA SER A 14 -2.79 -1.93 2.82
C SER A 14 -3.37 -0.60 3.32
N ALA A 15 -2.72 0.06 4.27
CA ALA A 15 -3.16 1.36 4.78
C ALA A 15 -3.09 2.44 3.69
N THR A 16 -2.02 2.46 2.91
CA THR A 16 -1.83 3.44 1.83
C THR A 16 -2.84 3.23 0.71
N PHE A 17 -3.01 2.00 0.25
CA PHE A 17 -3.98 1.68 -0.81
C PHE A 17 -5.43 1.84 -0.32
N GLY A 18 -5.71 1.46 0.93
CA GLY A 18 -7.00 1.70 1.57
C GLY A 18 -7.32 3.18 1.70
N GLY A 19 -6.33 4.01 2.06
CA GLY A 19 -6.44 5.47 2.08
C GLY A 19 -6.73 6.05 0.70
N TRP A 20 -6.10 5.51 -0.35
CA TRP A 20 -6.38 5.88 -1.75
C TRP A 20 -7.82 5.58 -2.16
N ILE A 21 -8.30 4.35 -1.88
CA ILE A 21 -9.69 3.95 -2.13
C ILE A 21 -10.65 4.87 -1.37
N TRP A 22 -10.37 5.11 -0.08
CA TRP A 22 -11.19 5.94 0.78
C TRP A 22 -11.28 7.38 0.28
N LEU A 23 -10.16 7.98 -0.13
CA LEU A 23 -10.14 9.34 -0.67
C LEU A 23 -10.95 9.45 -1.97
N ASN A 24 -10.81 8.47 -2.86
CA ASN A 24 -11.59 8.43 -4.10
C ASN A 24 -13.09 8.22 -3.82
N ALA A 25 -13.43 7.42 -2.80
CA ALA A 25 -14.82 7.17 -2.43
C ALA A 25 -15.45 8.42 -1.79
N HIS A 26 -14.69 9.10 -0.93
CA HIS A 26 -15.14 10.32 -0.27
C HIS A 26 -15.34 11.48 -1.27
N GLY A 27 -14.47 11.60 -2.27
CA GLY A 27 -14.62 12.57 -3.36
C GLY A 27 -15.86 12.34 -4.23
N CYS A 28 -16.44 11.13 -4.22
CA CYS A 28 -17.64 10.79 -4.99
C CYS A 28 -18.96 11.11 -4.26
N GLY A 29 -18.94 11.24 -2.93
CA GLY A 29 -20.14 11.45 -2.11
C GLY A 29 -21.08 10.24 -2.00
N THR A 30 -22.19 10.39 -1.26
CA THR A 30 -23.19 9.33 -1.06
C THR A 30 -24.17 9.29 -2.25
N GLY A 31 -23.77 8.66 -3.35
CA GLY A 31 -24.65 8.48 -4.53
C GLY A 31 -23.97 8.08 -5.84
N CYS A 32 -22.65 7.92 -5.86
CA CYS A 32 -21.96 7.44 -7.06
C CYS A 32 -22.31 5.99 -7.38
N ASN A 33 -22.97 5.78 -8.52
CA ASN A 33 -23.15 4.45 -9.10
C ASN A 33 -21.89 3.94 -9.81
N ASP A 34 -20.92 4.82 -10.07
CA ASP A 34 -19.68 4.51 -10.78
C ASP A 34 -18.45 4.95 -9.96
N PHE A 35 -18.03 4.11 -9.02
CA PHE A 35 -16.78 4.31 -8.29
C PHE A 35 -15.61 4.04 -9.24
N ARG A 36 -14.85 5.08 -9.56
CA ARG A 36 -13.66 4.98 -10.38
C ARG A 36 -12.45 5.58 -9.67
N LEU A 37 -11.40 4.79 -9.56
CA LEU A 37 -10.11 5.24 -9.04
C LEU A 37 -9.51 6.26 -10.01
N ARG A 38 -9.31 7.49 -9.55
CA ARG A 38 -8.78 8.61 -10.34
C ARG A 38 -7.25 8.55 -10.40
N TRP A 39 -6.73 7.62 -11.19
CA TRP A 39 -5.29 7.47 -11.42
C TRP A 39 -4.66 8.66 -12.16
N GLU A 40 -5.47 9.52 -12.75
CA GLU A 40 -5.05 10.76 -13.43
C GLU A 40 -4.73 11.89 -12.45
N ASP A 41 -5.15 11.79 -11.18
CA ASP A 41 -4.85 12.78 -10.14
C ASP A 41 -3.42 12.58 -9.63
N THR A 42 -2.47 13.13 -10.38
CA THR A 42 -1.03 13.00 -10.11
C THR A 42 -0.60 13.62 -8.78
N GLU A 43 -1.32 14.64 -8.30
CA GLU A 43 -1.04 15.33 -7.04
C GLU A 43 -1.28 14.38 -5.86
N ALA A 44 -2.47 13.77 -5.80
CA ALA A 44 -2.79 12.82 -4.76
C ALA A 44 -1.96 11.53 -4.93
N LEU A 45 -1.76 11.07 -6.16
CA LEU A 45 -0.95 9.89 -6.45
C LEU A 45 0.51 10.06 -5.99
N ALA A 46 1.08 11.26 -6.09
CA ALA A 46 2.43 11.58 -5.59
C ALA A 46 2.54 11.47 -4.06
N VAL A 47 1.43 11.60 -3.32
CA VAL A 47 1.39 11.40 -1.86
C VAL A 47 1.27 9.92 -1.50
N PHE A 48 0.49 9.14 -2.25
CA PHE A 48 0.24 7.72 -1.93
C PHE A 48 1.28 6.74 -2.51
N ILE A 49 1.91 7.04 -3.65
CA ILE A 49 2.90 6.14 -4.25
C ILE A 49 4.15 5.93 -3.37
N PRO A 50 4.82 6.98 -2.85
CA PRO A 50 6.04 6.80 -2.06
C PRO A 50 5.86 5.89 -0.83
N PRO A 51 4.85 6.06 0.05
CA PRO A 51 4.64 5.15 1.16
C PRO A 51 4.24 3.74 0.70
N PHE A 52 3.50 3.60 -0.40
CA PHE A 52 3.17 2.28 -0.95
C PHE A 52 4.43 1.52 -1.39
N ILE A 53 5.35 2.19 -2.09
CA ILE A 53 6.65 1.64 -2.48
C ILE A 53 7.48 1.28 -1.25
N ALA A 54 7.51 2.14 -0.23
CA ALA A 54 8.23 1.86 1.01
C ALA A 54 7.69 0.59 1.70
N GLY A 55 6.37 0.43 1.77
CA GLY A 55 5.73 -0.78 2.28
C GLY A 55 6.10 -2.04 1.47
N ALA A 56 6.14 -1.93 0.14
CA ALA A 56 6.52 -3.03 -0.74
C ALA A 56 7.99 -3.45 -0.50
N VAL A 57 8.91 -2.48 -0.38
CA VAL A 57 10.32 -2.73 -0.07
C VAL A 57 10.47 -3.44 1.29
N LEU A 58 9.76 -2.98 2.32
CA LEU A 58 9.77 -3.63 3.64
C LEU A 58 9.25 -5.07 3.58
N THR A 59 8.17 -5.29 2.82
CA THR A 59 7.58 -6.61 2.63
C THR A 59 8.56 -7.57 1.96
N LEU A 60 9.20 -7.13 0.88
CA LEU A 60 10.21 -7.92 0.15
C LEU A 60 11.45 -8.19 1.00
N ALA A 61 11.93 -7.21 1.77
CA ALA A 61 13.03 -7.40 2.70
C ALA A 61 12.69 -8.42 3.81
N GLY A 62 11.48 -8.32 4.38
CA GLY A 62 10.97 -9.28 5.36
C GLY A 62 10.88 -10.70 4.78
N ALA A 63 10.29 -10.85 3.59
CA ALA A 63 10.22 -12.14 2.89
C ALA A 63 11.62 -12.71 2.59
N GLY A 64 12.53 -11.88 2.08
CA GLY A 64 13.90 -12.27 1.75
C GLY A 64 14.67 -12.77 2.99
N THR A 65 14.53 -12.09 4.13
CA THR A 65 15.17 -12.54 5.38
C THR A 65 14.58 -13.83 5.93
N ILE A 66 13.27 -14.07 5.78
CA ILE A 66 12.66 -15.35 6.16
C ILE A 66 13.19 -16.48 5.27
N LEU A 67 13.21 -16.25 3.96
CA LEU A 67 13.66 -17.23 2.98
C LEU A 67 15.15 -17.56 3.14
N SER A 68 15.99 -16.57 3.43
CA SER A 68 17.43 -16.80 3.64
C SER A 68 17.71 -17.61 4.91
N HIS A 69 16.92 -17.40 5.98
CA HIS A 69 16.98 -18.23 7.19
C HIS A 69 16.49 -19.65 6.97
N ARG A 70 15.51 -19.88 6.08
CA ARG A 70 14.97 -21.21 5.77
C ARG A 70 15.90 -22.06 4.90
N ARG A 71 16.85 -21.43 4.20
CA ARG A 71 17.83 -22.10 3.32
C ARG A 71 19.14 -22.45 4.03
N LYS A 72 19.35 -21.96 5.25
CA LYS A 72 20.45 -22.36 6.14
C LYS A 72 19.97 -23.46 7.07
#